data_AF-A0A915CJK0-F1
#
_entry.id   AF-A0A915CJK0-F1
#
_cell.length_a   1.000
_cell.length_b   1.000
_cell.length_c   1.000
_cell.angle_alpha   90.00
_cell.angle_beta   90.00
_cell.angle_gamma   90.00
#
_symmetry.space_group_name_H-M   'P 1'
#
loop_
_entity.id
_entity.type
_entity.pdbx_description
1 polymer ?
#
loop_
_entity_poly.entity_id
_entity_poly.type
_entity_poly.pdbx_seq_one_letter_code
_entity_poly.pdbx_strand_id
1 'polypeptide(L)'
;MIVEITCGKLPWRNLVEINAVGIYKKNCRKDKGIKRLFGGCPRKYVDILRICDKTKFFDTPDYARIYEIMNECIKDTHSVEYPYDWEKDSTKPDENGGTNVVSEYGAASDYHGQSKMQSAVCINHQQQKSFVKSDPLYK
;
A
#
# COMPACT_ATOMS: atom_id res chain seq x y z
N MET A 1 -5.86 3.56 -8.37
CA MET A 1 -4.53 3.01 -8.63
C MET A 1 -4.51 1.51 -8.44
N ILE A 2 -4.61 0.96 -7.23
CA ILE A 2 -4.47 -0.50 -6.98
C ILE A 2 -5.33 -1.38 -7.90
N VAL A 3 -6.61 -1.04 -8.08
CA VAL A 3 -7.51 -1.77 -9.02
C VAL A 3 -6.95 -1.83 -10.45
N GLU A 4 -6.33 -0.75 -10.93
CA GLU A 4 -5.73 -0.68 -12.26
C GLU A 4 -4.44 -1.49 -12.34
N ILE A 5 -3.66 -1.56 -11.26
CA ILE A 5 -2.46 -2.41 -11.20
C ILE A 5 -2.86 -3.89 -11.25
N THR A 6 -3.85 -4.29 -10.44
CA THR A 6 -4.28 -5.70 -10.38
C THR A 6 -5.01 -6.18 -11.64
N CYS A 7 -5.82 -5.33 -12.28
CA CYS A 7 -6.68 -5.73 -13.40
C CYS A 7 -6.33 -5.06 -14.75
N GLY A 8 -5.32 -4.20 -14.79
CA GLY A 8 -4.85 -3.50 -15.98
C GLY A 8 -5.74 -2.36 -16.49
N LYS A 9 -6.91 -2.10 -15.88
CA LYS A 9 -7.83 -1.04 -16.35
C LYS A 9 -8.79 -0.55 -15.27
N LEU A 10 -9.23 0.70 -15.43
CA LEU A 10 -10.40 1.25 -14.74
C LEU A 10 -11.62 1.30 -15.67
N PRO A 11 -12.85 1.16 -15.13
CA PRO A 11 -14.07 1.19 -15.94
C PRO A 11 -14.30 2.48 -16.74
N TRP A 12 -13.72 3.61 -16.31
CA TRP A 12 -13.82 4.92 -16.97
C TRP A 12 -12.57 5.30 -17.77
N ARG A 13 -11.65 4.37 -18.04
CA ARG A 13 -10.37 4.67 -18.71
C ARG A 13 -10.52 5.36 -20.07
N ASN A 14 -11.57 5.04 -20.82
CA ASN A 14 -11.81 5.58 -22.16
C ASN A 14 -12.81 6.76 -22.18
N LEU A 15 -13.21 7.27 -21.01
CA LEU A 15 -14.09 8.44 -20.94
C LEU A 15 -13.24 9.71 -20.93
N VAL A 16 -13.46 10.58 -21.92
CA VAL A 16 -12.75 11.88 -22.03
C VAL A 16 -13.47 12.96 -21.21
N GLU A 17 -14.80 12.94 -21.21
CA GLU A 17 -15.63 13.94 -20.52
C GLU A 17 -15.60 13.79 -19.00
N ILE A 18 -15.15 14.84 -18.30
CA ILE A 18 -14.98 14.83 -16.84
C ILE A 18 -16.29 14.56 -16.07
N ASN A 19 -17.41 15.11 -16.57
CA ASN A 19 -18.72 14.91 -15.96
C ASN A 19 -19.17 13.45 -16.09
N ALA A 20 -18.92 12.83 -17.24
CA ALA A 20 -19.23 11.43 -17.47
C ALA A 20 -18.37 10.53 -16.55
N VAL A 21 -17.09 10.85 -16.37
CA VAL A 21 -16.20 10.15 -15.42
C VAL A 21 -16.75 10.25 -13.99
N GLY A 22 -17.19 11.42 -13.56
CA GLY A 22 -17.77 11.63 -12.22
C GLY A 22 -19.03 10.80 -11.98
N ILE A 23 -19.97 10.81 -12.93
CA ILE A 23 -21.18 9.99 -12.87
C ILE A 23 -20.84 8.49 -12.84
N TYR A 24 -19.88 8.06 -13.67
CA TYR A 24 -19.46 6.66 -13.73
C TYR A 24 -18.85 6.20 -12.41
N LYS A 25 -17.95 6.99 -11.81
CA LYS A 25 -17.36 6.73 -10.49
C LYS A 25 -18.45 6.56 -9.42
N LYS A 26 -19.46 7.44 -9.40
CA LYS A 26 -20.60 7.36 -8.47
C LYS A 26 -21.41 6.08 -8.68
N ASN A 27 -21.64 5.69 -9.93
CA ASN A 27 -22.38 4.46 -10.25
C ASN A 27 -21.61 3.19 -9.89
N CYS A 28 -20.27 3.21 -9.93
CA CYS A 28 -19.43 2.10 -9.45
C CYS A 28 -19.59 1.80 -7.95
N ARG A 29 -20.08 2.75 -7.14
CA ARG A 29 -20.35 2.55 -5.71
C ARG A 29 -21.69 1.87 -5.40
N LYS A 30 -22.57 1.72 -6.39
CA LYS A 30 -23.88 1.05 -6.25
C LYS A 30 -23.73 -0.47 -6.45
N ASP A 31 -24.72 -1.26 -6.02
CA ASP A 31 -24.65 -2.73 -5.94
C ASP A 31 -24.05 -3.43 -7.18
N LYS A 32 -24.57 -3.11 -8.37
CA LYS A 32 -24.07 -3.69 -9.64
C LYS A 32 -22.73 -3.09 -10.10
N GLY A 33 -22.42 -1.88 -9.64
CA GLY A 33 -21.21 -1.14 -10.00
C GLY A 33 -19.95 -1.66 -9.31
N ILE A 34 -20.08 -2.16 -8.07
CA ILE A 34 -18.96 -2.72 -7.30
C ILE A 34 -18.32 -3.90 -8.02
N LYS A 35 -19.16 -4.79 -8.60
CA LYS A 35 -18.69 -5.93 -9.39
C LYS A 35 -17.93 -5.51 -10.66
N ARG A 36 -18.29 -4.36 -11.26
CA ARG A 36 -17.57 -3.82 -12.42
C ARG A 36 -16.24 -3.20 -12.03
N LEU A 37 -16.17 -2.58 -10.86
CA LEU A 37 -14.95 -1.93 -10.38
C LEU A 37 -13.92 -2.95 -9.89
N PHE A 38 -14.34 -3.95 -9.11
CA PHE A 38 -13.44 -4.94 -8.50
C PHE A 38 -13.52 -6.32 -9.17
N GLY A 39 -13.99 -6.40 -10.41
CA GLY A 39 -14.01 -7.66 -11.16
C GLY A 39 -12.58 -8.16 -11.40
N GLY A 40 -12.23 -9.30 -10.81
CA GLY A 40 -10.87 -9.85 -10.88
C GLY A 40 -9.93 -9.37 -9.75
N CYS A 41 -10.40 -8.50 -8.85
CA CYS A 41 -9.65 -8.12 -7.64
C CYS A 41 -10.00 -9.05 -6.46
N PRO A 42 -9.12 -9.15 -5.44
CA PRO A 42 -9.46 -9.77 -4.16
C PRO A 42 -10.75 -9.18 -3.55
N ARG A 43 -11.65 -10.05 -3.08
CA ARG A 43 -12.98 -9.65 -2.58
C ARG A 43 -12.90 -8.64 -1.42
N LYS A 44 -11.84 -8.74 -0.60
CA LYS A 44 -11.61 -7.89 0.57
C LYS A 44 -11.29 -6.42 0.22
N TYR A 45 -10.99 -6.10 -1.04
CA TYR A 45 -10.87 -4.70 -1.48
C TYR A 45 -12.18 -3.91 -1.27
N VAL A 46 -13.33 -4.58 -1.25
CA VAL A 46 -14.61 -3.95 -0.91
C VAL A 46 -14.62 -3.43 0.53
N ASP A 47 -13.92 -4.08 1.45
CA ASP A 47 -13.85 -3.65 2.85
C ASP A 47 -12.93 -2.44 3.02
N ILE A 48 -11.80 -2.39 2.29
CA ILE A 48 -10.97 -1.17 2.20
C ILE A 48 -11.81 -0.01 1.66
N LEU A 49 -12.61 -0.26 0.62
CA LEU A 49 -13.48 0.76 0.09
C LEU A 49 -14.48 1.28 1.14
N ARG A 50 -15.07 0.40 1.94
CA ARG A 50 -15.99 0.80 3.02
C ARG A 50 -15.29 1.64 4.08
N ILE A 51 -14.02 1.41 4.37
CA ILE A 51 -13.22 2.26 5.28
C ILE A 51 -13.09 3.67 4.68
N CYS A 52 -12.71 3.76 3.40
CA CYS A 52 -12.61 5.04 2.70
C CYS A 52 -13.95 5.80 2.67
N ASP A 53 -15.05 5.12 2.33
CA ASP A 53 -16.38 5.74 2.20
C ASP A 53 -16.95 6.21 3.57
N LYS A 54 -16.52 5.61 4.69
CA LYS A 54 -16.93 6.01 6.04
C LYS A 54 -16.15 7.20 6.60
N THR A 55 -14.93 7.42 6.11
CA THR A 55 -14.01 8.42 6.66
C THR A 55 -14.43 9.82 6.20
N LYS A 56 -14.54 10.78 7.13
CA LYS A 56 -14.84 12.19 6.82
C LYS A 56 -13.55 12.99 6.62
N PHE A 57 -13.71 14.24 6.21
CA PHE A 57 -12.58 15.13 5.88
C PHE A 57 -11.56 15.33 7.02
N PHE A 58 -12.01 15.40 8.28
CA PHE A 58 -11.13 15.60 9.44
C PHE A 58 -10.80 14.31 10.20
N ASP A 59 -11.36 13.18 9.76
CA ASP A 59 -11.15 11.90 10.43
C ASP A 59 -9.82 11.29 9.97
N THR A 60 -9.11 10.64 10.89
CA THR A 60 -7.94 9.82 10.53
C THR A 60 -8.42 8.44 10.08
N PRO A 61 -8.10 7.99 8.85
CA PRO A 61 -8.43 6.63 8.42
C PRO A 61 -7.73 5.58 9.29
N ASP A 62 -8.39 4.43 9.47
CA ASP A 62 -7.79 3.26 10.13
C ASP A 62 -6.80 2.57 9.18
N TYR A 63 -5.58 3.08 9.12
CA TYR A 63 -4.52 2.54 8.28
C TYR A 63 -4.10 1.13 8.70
N ALA A 64 -4.09 0.84 10.01
CA ALA A 64 -3.73 -0.48 10.53
C ALA A 64 -4.66 -1.55 9.94
N ARG A 65 -5.97 -1.29 9.93
CA ARG A 65 -6.93 -2.20 9.32
C ARG A 65 -6.75 -2.37 7.82
N ILE A 66 -6.39 -1.30 7.10
CA ILE A 66 -6.13 -1.39 5.65
C ILE A 66 -4.93 -2.31 5.38
N TYR A 67 -3.84 -2.20 6.15
CA TYR A 67 -2.67 -3.08 6.02
C TYR A 67 -2.99 -4.55 6.32
N GLU A 68 -3.77 -4.81 7.37
CA GLU A 68 -4.24 -6.16 7.69
C GLU A 68 -4.99 -6.79 6.51
N ILE A 69 -5.94 -6.04 5.93
CA ILE A 69 -6.73 -6.52 4.80
C ILE A 69 -5.83 -6.80 3.58
N MET A 70 -4.83 -5.96 3.31
CA MET A 70 -3.90 -6.19 2.20
C MET A 70 -3.05 -7.45 2.42
N ASN A 71 -2.51 -7.64 3.62
CA ASN A 71 -1.76 -8.85 3.97
C ASN A 71 -2.61 -10.12 3.87
N GLU A 72 -3.87 -10.04 4.28
CA GLU A 72 -4.84 -11.09 4.08
C GLU A 72 -5.08 -11.39 2.58
N CYS A 73 -5.18 -10.36 1.72
CA CYS A 73 -5.33 -10.56 0.28
C CYS A 73 -4.13 -11.30 -0.31
N ILE A 74 -2.90 -10.91 0.05
CA ILE A 74 -1.65 -11.54 -0.42
C ILE A 74 -1.65 -13.04 -0.09
N LYS A 75 -2.06 -13.39 1.15
CA LYS A 75 -2.16 -14.79 1.59
C LYS A 75 -3.23 -15.55 0.81
N ASP A 76 -4.41 -14.96 0.62
CA ASP A 76 -5.54 -15.58 -0.08
C ASP A 76 -5.26 -15.81 -1.57
N THR A 77 -4.47 -14.92 -2.21
CA THR A 77 -4.07 -15.06 -3.61
C THR A 77 -2.77 -15.80 -3.82
N HIS A 78 -2.11 -16.24 -2.73
CA HIS A 78 -0.78 -16.85 -2.76
C HIS A 78 0.26 -16.02 -3.52
N SER A 79 0.14 -14.69 -3.42
CA SER A 79 1.06 -13.77 -4.08
C SER A 79 2.40 -13.73 -3.35
N VAL A 80 3.49 -13.63 -4.11
CA VAL A 80 4.85 -13.54 -3.59
C VAL A 80 5.31 -12.09 -3.74
N GLU A 81 6.00 -11.56 -2.72
CA GLU A 81 6.49 -10.18 -2.73
C GLU A 81 7.69 -10.00 -3.66
N TYR A 82 8.58 -10.99 -3.70
CA TYR A 82 9.82 -10.94 -4.45
C TYR A 82 10.00 -12.14 -5.38
N PRO A 83 10.65 -11.96 -6.53
CA PRO A 83 11.07 -10.68 -7.10
C PRO A 83 9.90 -9.90 -7.71
N TYR A 84 10.03 -8.57 -7.79
CA TYR A 84 9.02 -7.74 -8.45
C TYR A 84 9.01 -7.93 -9.96
N ASP A 85 7.91 -7.58 -10.63
CA ASP A 85 7.73 -7.76 -12.08
C ASP A 85 8.82 -7.09 -12.96
N TRP A 86 9.48 -6.05 -12.44
CA TRP A 86 10.56 -5.33 -13.11
C TRP A 86 11.96 -5.83 -12.73
N GLU A 87 12.07 -6.75 -11.78
CA GLU A 87 13.33 -7.34 -11.34
C GLU A 87 13.63 -8.59 -12.16
N LYS A 88 14.92 -8.82 -12.42
CA LYS A 88 15.37 -10.06 -13.07
C LYS A 88 15.50 -11.14 -12.00
N ASP A 89 14.93 -12.31 -12.27
CA ASP A 89 15.19 -13.50 -11.46
C ASP A 89 16.70 -13.80 -11.47
N SER A 90 17.41 -13.45 -10.41
CA SER A 90 18.85 -13.77 -10.27
C SER A 90 19.13 -15.28 -10.28
N THR A 91 18.08 -16.10 -10.19
CA THR A 91 18.13 -17.56 -10.16
C THR A 91 17.96 -18.24 -11.52
N LYS A 92 17.65 -17.51 -12.60
CA LYS A 92 17.56 -18.09 -13.95
C LYS A 92 18.79 -17.67 -14.77
N PRO A 93 19.59 -18.60 -15.29
CA PRO A 93 20.70 -18.24 -16.17
C PRO A 93 20.14 -17.65 -17.48
N ASP A 94 20.63 -16.48 -17.85
CA ASP A 94 20.22 -15.75 -19.03
C ASP A 94 20.44 -16.58 -20.31
N GLU A 95 19.38 -16.94 -21.01
CA GLU A 95 19.44 -17.73 -22.25
C GLU A 95 19.86 -16.89 -23.48
N ASN A 96 20.10 -15.59 -23.31
CA ASN A 96 20.45 -14.68 -24.40
C ASN A 96 21.73 -13.91 -24.06
N GLY A 97 22.85 -14.38 -24.62
CA GLY A 97 24.13 -13.72 -24.54
C GLY A 97 24.06 -12.28 -25.06
N GLY A 98 24.24 -11.33 -24.15
CA GLY A 98 24.23 -9.90 -24.46
C GLY A 98 24.81 -9.09 -23.31
N THR A 99 26.14 -9.09 -23.22
CA THR A 99 27.04 -8.10 -22.59
C THR A 99 26.49 -7.28 -21.40
N ASN A 100 27.09 -7.56 -20.23
CA ASN A 100 27.12 -6.74 -19.03
C ASN A 100 27.18 -5.22 -19.30
N VAL A 101 26.20 -4.48 -18.79
CA VAL A 101 26.40 -3.11 -18.32
C VAL A 101 26.12 -3.10 -16.82
N VAL A 102 27.21 -2.93 -16.07
CA VAL A 102 27.23 -2.71 -14.63
C VAL A 102 26.33 -1.52 -14.30
N SER A 103 25.32 -1.74 -13.46
CA SER A 103 24.70 -0.68 -12.67
C SER A 103 25.06 -0.97 -11.22
N GLU A 104 26.20 -0.42 -10.84
CA GLU A 104 26.73 -0.40 -9.49
C GLU A 104 25.83 0.50 -8.63
N TYR A 105 25.07 -0.10 -7.72
CA TYR A 105 24.63 0.57 -6.50
C TYR A 105 25.33 -0.14 -5.35
N GLY A 106 26.22 0.59 -4.70
CA GLY A 106 27.17 0.07 -3.73
C GLY A 106 26.55 -0.58 -2.50
N ALA A 107 27.18 -1.68 -2.11
CA ALA A 107 27.62 -2.04 -0.76
C ALA A 107 26.58 -2.20 0.37
N ALA A 108 26.45 -3.48 0.75
CA ALA A 108 26.45 -4.02 2.11
C ALA A 108 25.20 -3.85 2.98
N SER A 109 24.39 -4.91 3.02
CA SER A 109 24.11 -5.61 4.28
C SER A 109 23.64 -7.02 3.99
N ASP A 110 24.40 -8.00 4.47
CA ASP A 110 24.00 -9.39 4.56
C ASP A 110 22.67 -9.51 5.31
N TYR A 111 21.63 -10.03 4.65
CA TYR A 111 20.51 -10.69 5.33
C TYR A 111 20.51 -12.15 4.93
N HIS A 112 21.42 -12.88 5.58
CA HIS A 112 21.33 -14.32 5.73
C HIS A 112 20.06 -14.64 6.54
N GLY A 113 19.16 -15.41 5.95
CA GLY A 113 17.88 -15.75 6.56
C GLY A 113 18.04 -16.38 7.95
N GLN A 114 17.25 -15.92 8.90
CA GLN A 114 16.87 -16.72 10.05
C GLN A 114 15.48 -16.33 10.56
N SER A 115 14.57 -17.28 10.39
CA SER A 115 13.34 -17.37 11.17
C SER A 115 13.64 -17.24 12.66
N LYS A 116 13.09 -16.21 13.31
CA LYS A 116 12.69 -16.27 14.73
C LYS A 116 11.45 -15.40 14.96
N MET A 117 10.37 -16.05 15.35
CA MET A 117 9.36 -15.42 16.21
C MET A 117 10.08 -14.80 17.41
N GLN A 118 9.71 -13.59 17.82
CA GLN A 118 9.51 -13.27 19.24
C GLN A 118 8.80 -11.93 19.44
N SER A 119 7.78 -12.03 20.29
CA SER A 119 7.02 -10.95 20.92
C SER A 119 7.85 -10.25 22.00
N ALA A 120 7.76 -8.92 22.08
CA ALA A 120 7.94 -8.06 23.27
C ALA A 120 7.64 -6.61 22.82
N VAL A 121 6.52 -5.98 23.15
CA VAL A 121 6.16 -5.35 24.44
C VAL A 121 7.34 -4.65 25.13
N CYS A 122 7.22 -3.32 25.26
CA CYS A 122 7.64 -2.39 26.34
C CYS A 122 8.14 -1.07 25.71
N ILE A 123 7.45 0.08 25.80
CA ILE A 123 7.17 0.95 26.97
C ILE A 123 8.44 1.68 27.49
N ASN A 124 8.45 2.98 27.16
CA ASN A 124 8.91 4.18 27.90
C ASN A 124 10.40 4.45 28.23
N HIS A 125 10.78 5.70 27.91
CA HIS A 125 11.08 6.80 28.88
C HIS A 125 12.44 7.51 28.73
N GLN A 126 12.36 8.84 28.91
CA GLN A 126 13.41 9.86 29.14
C GLN A 126 14.04 10.46 27.88
N GLN A 127 13.93 11.77 27.65
CA GLN A 127 14.33 12.81 28.61
C GLN A 127 13.29 13.93 28.82
N GLN A 128 13.01 14.19 30.11
CA GLN A 128 12.59 15.49 30.64
C GLN A 128 13.83 16.26 31.12
N LYS A 129 13.86 17.59 30.90
CA LYS A 129 14.37 18.68 31.78
C LYS A 129 14.38 19.97 30.93
N SER A 130 13.97 21.15 31.38
CA SER A 130 13.65 21.66 32.71
C SER A 130 12.90 23.00 32.59
N PHE A 131 11.96 23.21 33.52
CA PHE A 131 11.23 24.45 33.76
C PHE A 131 12.07 25.42 34.61
N VAL A 132 12.14 26.70 34.22
CA VAL A 132 12.63 27.81 35.06
C VAL A 132 11.62 28.96 34.97
N LYS A 133 11.13 29.42 36.13
CA LYS A 133 10.24 30.57 36.29
C LYS A 133 11.02 31.88 36.34
N SER A 134 10.46 32.94 35.77
CA SER A 134 10.48 34.30 36.33
C SER A 134 9.37 35.15 35.68
N ASP A 135 8.41 35.60 36.50
CA ASP A 135 7.31 36.56 36.21
C ASP A 135 7.86 38.03 36.03
N PRO A 136 7.02 39.10 35.95
CA PRO A 136 6.10 39.49 34.88
C PRO A 136 6.28 40.98 34.43
N LEU A 137 5.37 41.44 33.56
CA LEU A 137 4.84 42.81 33.40
C LEU A 137 5.40 43.76 32.30
N TYR A 138 4.45 44.57 31.79
CA TYR A 138 4.47 45.71 30.84
C TYR A 138 4.19 45.34 29.37
N LYS A 139 3.20 45.92 28.67
CA LYS A 139 2.27 47.03 28.95
C LYS A 139 1.06 46.91 28.01
#